data_AF-A0ABD0NK86-F1
#
_entry.id   AF-A0ABD0NK86-F1
#
_cell.length_a   1.000
_cell.length_b   1.000
_cell.length_c   1.000
_cell.angle_alpha   90.00
_cell.angle_beta   90.00
_cell.angle_gamma   90.00
#
_symmetry.space_group_name_H-M   'P 1'
#
loop_
_entity.id
_entity.type
_entity.pdbx_description
1 polymer ?
#
loop_
_entity_poly.entity_id
_entity_poly.type
_entity_poly.pdbx_seq_one_letter_code
_entity_poly.pdbx_strand_id
1 'polypeptide(L)' 'MVDLSSLTFSYRLEELVNQWIWRQDFWLPPGVTWKDIAEGTADGGHHPVPRDLLISLPLALGFIALRFVFE' A
#
# COMPACT_ATOMS: atom_id res chain seq x y z
N MET A 1 -10.54 9.54 30.07
CA MET A 1 -9.30 8.84 30.42
C MET A 1 -9.11 7.74 29.39
N VAL A 2 -8.40 8.03 28.30
CA VAL A 2 -8.15 7.04 27.24
C VAL A 2 -7.01 6.14 27.72
N ASP A 3 -7.25 4.84 27.70
CA ASP A 3 -6.35 3.82 28.23
C ASP A 3 -5.14 3.63 27.29
N LEU A 4 -3.92 3.74 27.84
CA LEU A 4 -2.68 3.66 27.07
C LEU A 4 -2.51 2.28 26.39
N SER A 5 -3.07 1.24 26.98
CA SER A 5 -3.10 -0.14 26.46
C SER A 5 -4.02 -0.26 25.24
N SER A 6 -5.15 0.44 25.22
CA SER A 6 -6.05 0.50 24.06
C SER A 6 -5.39 1.22 22.86
N LEU A 7 -4.67 2.31 23.12
CA LEU A 7 -3.93 3.02 22.07
C LEU A 7 -2.80 2.17 21.50
N THR A 8 -1.96 1.58 22.36
CA THR A 8 -0.88 0.71 21.89
C THR A 8 -1.40 -0.50 21.14
N PHE A 9 -2.51 -1.10 21.55
CA PHE A 9 -3.15 -2.16 20.76
C PHE A 9 -3.60 -1.67 19.37
N SER A 10 -4.23 -0.50 19.28
CA SER A 10 -4.62 0.12 18.00
C SER A 10 -3.42 0.32 17.10
N TYR A 11 -2.36 0.98 17.58
CA TYR A 11 -1.14 1.21 16.80
C TYR A 11 -0.51 -0.10 16.31
N ARG A 12 -0.50 -1.14 17.17
CA ARG A 12 0.06 -2.45 16.82
C ARG A 12 -0.78 -3.17 15.76
N LEU A 13 -2.10 -3.08 15.81
CA LEU A 13 -2.96 -3.63 14.76
C LEU A 13 -2.78 -2.88 13.44
N GLU A 14 -2.71 -1.56 13.48
CA GLU A 14 -2.45 -0.75 12.29
C GLU A 14 -1.11 -1.12 11.64
N GLU A 15 -0.06 -1.32 12.44
CA GLU A 15 1.25 -1.72 11.93
C GLU A 15 1.26 -3.12 11.33
N LEU A 16 0.55 -4.07 11.95
CA LEU A 16 0.37 -5.43 11.42
C LEU A 16 -0.41 -5.43 10.12
N VAL A 17 -1.52 -4.70 10.05
CA VAL A 17 -2.35 -4.57 8.84
C VAL A 17 -1.55 -3.90 7.73
N ASN A 18 -0.82 -2.84 8.05
CA ASN A 18 0.02 -2.14 7.07
C ASN A 18 1.14 -3.05 6.56
N GLN A 19 1.84 -3.79 7.43
CA GLN A 19 2.84 -4.77 6.99
C GLN A 19 2.26 -5.91 6.16
N TRP A 20 1.03 -6.35 6.48
CA TRP A 20 0.34 -7.39 5.73
C TRP A 20 -0.09 -6.90 4.34
N ILE A 21 -0.65 -5.69 4.25
CA ILE A 21 -1.05 -5.06 2.98
C ILE A 21 0.18 -4.79 2.11
N TRP A 22 1.26 -4.25 2.67
CA TRP A 22 2.47 -3.88 1.93
C TRP A 22 3.55 -4.97 1.92
N ARG A 23 3.15 -6.24 1.99
CA ARG A 23 4.09 -7.36 1.95
C ARG A 23 4.90 -7.35 0.66
N GLN A 24 6.22 -7.33 0.79
CA GLN A 24 7.13 -7.21 -0.34
C GLN A 24 7.05 -8.42 -1.27
N ASP A 25 6.91 -9.63 -0.75
CA ASP A 25 6.78 -10.85 -1.56
C ASP A 25 5.57 -10.85 -2.51
N PHE A 26 4.51 -10.09 -2.20
CA PHE A 26 3.29 -10.10 -3.01
C PHE A 26 3.29 -9.00 -4.08
N TRP A 27 3.97 -7.89 -3.80
CA TRP A 27 3.94 -6.70 -4.65
C TRP A 27 5.27 -6.37 -5.33
N LEU A 28 6.41 -6.77 -4.74
CA LEU A 28 7.75 -6.45 -5.19
C LEU A 28 8.57 -7.72 -5.49
N PRO A 29 9.51 -7.64 -6.45
CA PRO A 29 10.47 -8.71 -6.68
C PRO A 29 11.40 -8.89 -5.46
N PRO A 30 11.90 -10.11 -5.23
CA PRO A 30 12.81 -10.41 -4.12
C PRO A 30 14.08 -9.55 -4.23
N GLY A 31 14.37 -8.77 -3.19
CA GLY A 31 15.53 -7.88 -3.13
C GLY A 31 15.22 -6.38 -3.18
N VAL A 32 13.94 -5.98 -3.29
CA VAL A 32 13.52 -4.58 -3.16
C VAL A 32 12.56 -4.44 -1.99
N THR A 33 12.87 -3.50 -1.09
CA THR A 33 12.05 -3.19 0.08
C THR A 33 11.37 -1.83 -0.11
N TRP A 34 10.11 -1.70 0.31
CA TRP A 34 9.36 -0.44 0.23
C TRP A 34 10.04 0.73 0.97
N LYS A 35 10.85 0.44 1.99
CA LYS A 35 11.68 1.45 2.68
C LYS A 35 12.75 2.02 1.76
N ASP A 36 13.45 1.19 0.98
CA ASP A 36 14.42 1.67 -0.01
C ASP A 36 13.75 2.53 -1.10
N ILE A 37 12.52 2.20 -1.50
CA ILE A 37 11.76 3.05 -2.44
C ILE A 37 11.41 4.39 -1.79
N ALA A 38 10.95 4.39 -0.53
CA ALA A 38 10.61 5.61 0.19
C ALA A 38 11.84 6.52 0.43
N GLU A 39 13.00 5.93 0.72
CA GLU A 39 14.27 6.64 0.93
C GLU A 39 14.88 7.12 -0.40
N GLY A 40 14.79 6.33 -1.46
CA GLY A 40 15.24 6.70 -2.82
C GLY A 40 14.37 7.74 -3.53
N THR A 41 13.18 8.03 -3.01
CA THR A 41 12.27 9.07 -3.54
C THR A 41 12.79 10.49 -3.22
N ALA A 42 13.77 10.64 -2.32
CA ALA A 42 14.41 11.92 -2.03
C ALA A 42 15.28 12.44 -3.19
N ASP A 43 15.70 11.58 -4.13
CA ASP A 43 16.71 11.90 -5.15
C ASP A 43 16.19 11.83 -6.60
N GLY A 44 15.00 12.39 -6.85
CA GLY A 44 14.57 12.81 -8.19
C GLY A 44 14.21 11.71 -9.21
N GLY A 45 14.20 10.43 -8.81
CA GLY A 45 13.70 9.33 -9.64
C GLY A 45 12.19 9.16 -9.52
N HIS A 46 11.43 9.39 -10.60
CA HIS A 46 10.00 9.02 -10.69
C HIS A 46 9.86 7.48 -10.61
N HIS A 47 9.87 6.94 -9.40
CA HIS A 47 9.49 5.55 -9.16
C HIS A 47 8.00 5.49 -8.81
N PRO A 48 7.25 4.44 -9.24
CA PRO A 48 5.84 4.30 -8.92
C PRO A 48 5.68 4.24 -7.40
N VAL A 49 5.04 5.28 -6.88
CA VAL A 49 4.72 5.40 -5.46
C VAL A 49 3.82 4.23 -5.05
N PRO A 50 3.90 3.72 -3.81
CA PRO A 50 3.00 2.69 -3.31
C PRO A 50 1.52 3.05 -3.54
N ARG A 51 1.20 4.35 -3.54
CA ARG A 51 -0.12 4.90 -3.89
C ARG A 51 -0.60 4.53 -5.30
N ASP A 52 0.29 4.42 -6.29
CA ASP A 52 -0.08 4.09 -7.67
C ASP A 52 -0.63 2.66 -7.76
N LEU A 53 -0.09 1.76 -6.94
CA LEU A 53 -0.57 0.39 -6.79
C LEU A 53 -1.96 0.33 -6.14
N LEU A 54 -2.20 1.21 -5.16
CA LEU A 54 -3.51 1.37 -4.56
C LEU A 54 -4.53 2.06 -5.46
N ILE A 55 -4.09 2.91 -6.40
CA ILE A 55 -4.97 3.57 -7.38
C ILE A 55 -5.25 2.62 -8.56
N SER A 56 -4.29 1.80 -8.95
CA SER A 56 -4.45 0.85 -10.06
C SER A 56 -5.50 -0.22 -9.77
N LEU A 57 -5.67 -0.63 -8.51
CA LEU A 57 -6.70 -1.59 -8.11
C LEU A 57 -8.16 -1.09 -8.30
N PRO A 58 -8.59 0.05 -7.72
CA PRO A 58 -9.92 0.61 -7.97
C PRO A 58 -10.06 1.10 -9.41
N LEU A 59 -8.97 1.54 -10.06
CA LEU A 59 -9.01 1.90 -11.48
C LEU A 59 -9.30 0.67 -12.36
N ALA A 60 -8.64 -0.46 -12.12
CA ALA A 60 -8.89 -1.72 -12.82
C ALA A 60 -10.33 -2.21 -12.60
N LEU A 61 -10.84 -2.14 -11.36
CA LEU A 61 -12.24 -2.43 -11.07
C LEU A 61 -13.19 -1.46 -11.78
N GLY A 62 -12.86 -0.17 -11.84
CA GLY A 62 -13.61 0.83 -12.59
C GLY A 62 -13.66 0.51 -14.08
N PHE A 63 -12.54 0.08 -14.68
CA PHE A 63 -12.48 -0.38 -16.07
C PHE A 63 -13.32 -1.64 -16.31
N ILE A 64 -13.30 -2.60 -15.38
CA ILE A 64 -14.14 -3.81 -15.44
C ILE A 64 -15.62 -3.44 -15.33
N ALA A 65 -15.99 -2.59 -14.37
CA ALA A 65 -17.36 -2.13 -14.19
C ALA A 65 -17.85 -1.34 -15.42
N LEU A 66 -17.00 -0.48 -15.98
CA LEU A 66 -17.28 0.23 -17.23
C LEU A 66 -17.58 -0.76 -18.34
N ARG A 67 -16.78 -1.82 -18.48
CA ARG A 67 -17.04 -2.89 -19.44
C ARG A 67 -18.40 -3.56 -19.21
N PHE A 68 -18.80 -3.83 -17.96
CA PHE A 68 -20.11 -4.39 -17.62
C PHE A 68 -21.29 -3.43 -17.87
N VAL A 69 -21.09 -2.12 -17.84
CA VAL A 69 -22.14 -1.14 -18.12
C VAL A 69 -22.43 -1.05 -19.63
N PHE A 70 -21.43 -1.34 -20.46
CA PHE A 70 -21.54 -1.29 -21.92
C PHE A 70 -21.97 -2.63 -22.56
N GLU A 71 -22.01 -3.72 -21.78
CA GLU A 71 -22.44 -5.06 -22.20
C GLU A 71 -23.85 -5.36 -21.66
#